data_AF-A0A9X1V0B5-F1
#
_entry.id   AF-A0A9X1V0B5-F1
#
_cell.length_a   1.000
_cell.length_b   1.000
_cell.length_c   1.000
_cell.angle_alpha   90.00
_cell.angle_beta   90.00
_cell.angle_gamma   90.00
#
_symmetry.space_group_name_H-M   'P 1'
#
loop_
_entity.id
_entity.type
_entity.pdbx_description
1 polymer ?
#
loop_
_entity_poly.entity_id
_entity_poly.type
_entity_poly.pdbx_seq_one_letter_code
_entity_poly.pdbx_strand_id
1 'polypeptide(L)'
;MKKTFFFFLAITICSLSSSAQIYSDNQTTSVTEQVLKELNRERSLLSQNLEFRIKEIDSKINSLDESIQNTNSASEKVEKLLERVKYLEERQEEIDKNAISVYKYNYSSAVLNLASMEREIKPLNLFNASREFYSTLDAVSNPMNYEGYQEWFGKFKQYIAEEQEDNARLQALNHMLQVTGDLAKGTPFTGMFAGSLFDGISQFIGSLNRRDRELREQSIKMLKLTTSISQFTHDKDLIETEWEAINKSLNELKELQNKAMEDNLVEMLGISKKEFNERFTDETDAKKRTQYILDISKIAENKIVEERNSNPENWKQEYHDQMLRVQNLKIRFGMLTFRILENLSKYEKLIQKYQNDPFLKDEMKNLKLKLDLVRNSFESTFNPQEYIKASNEMYIVE
;
A
#
# COMPACT_ATOMS: atom_id res chain seq x y z
N MET A 1 -1.53 -14.14 83.86
CA MET A 1 -2.88 -13.75 83.42
C MET A 1 -2.78 -13.20 82.00
N LYS A 2 -3.56 -13.80 81.05
CA LYS A 2 -3.94 -13.38 79.67
C LYS A 2 -2.79 -13.08 78.67
N LYS A 3 -2.47 -13.96 77.69
CA LYS A 3 -3.08 -14.17 76.34
C LYS A 3 -3.22 -12.83 75.58
N THR A 4 -2.63 -12.59 74.40
CA THR A 4 -2.74 -13.32 73.11
C THR A 4 -1.68 -12.91 72.07
N PHE A 5 -1.43 -13.84 71.14
CA PHE A 5 -0.76 -13.79 69.82
C PHE A 5 -1.03 -12.55 68.94
N PHE A 6 -0.07 -12.17 68.07
CA PHE A 6 -0.22 -12.28 66.60
C PHE A 6 1.13 -12.15 65.87
N PHE A 7 1.36 -13.09 64.95
CA PHE A 7 2.44 -13.18 63.97
C PHE A 7 2.10 -12.25 62.80
N PHE A 8 3.07 -11.48 62.26
CA PHE A 8 2.96 -11.02 60.87
C PHE A 8 4.33 -10.97 60.19
N LEU A 9 4.40 -11.76 59.13
CA LEU A 9 5.40 -11.90 58.09
C LEU A 9 5.34 -10.67 57.17
N ALA A 10 6.47 -10.03 56.87
CA ALA A 10 6.57 -9.09 55.75
C ALA A 10 7.86 -9.38 54.97
N ILE A 11 7.64 -10.00 53.81
CA ILE A 11 8.58 -10.46 52.81
C ILE A 11 9.26 -9.27 52.13
N THR A 12 10.58 -9.41 51.96
CA THR A 12 11.48 -8.61 51.13
C THR A 12 10.94 -8.46 49.70
N ILE A 13 10.59 -7.24 49.31
CA ILE A 13 10.36 -6.85 47.92
C ILE A 13 11.73 -6.59 47.28
N CYS A 14 12.30 -7.62 46.64
CA CYS A 14 13.34 -7.43 45.65
C CYS A 14 12.70 -6.85 44.38
N SER A 15 12.91 -5.56 44.15
CA SER A 15 12.65 -4.89 42.89
C SER A 15 13.58 -5.46 41.80
N LEU A 16 13.07 -6.42 41.03
CA LEU A 16 13.64 -6.77 39.73
C LEU A 16 13.18 -5.74 38.70
N SER A 17 14.01 -4.71 38.50
CA SER A 17 13.94 -3.83 37.34
C SER A 17 14.37 -4.61 36.10
N SER A 18 13.40 -5.22 35.41
CA SER A 18 13.58 -5.76 34.06
C SER A 18 13.82 -4.60 33.08
N SER A 19 15.09 -4.30 32.85
CA SER A 19 15.53 -3.41 31.78
C SER A 19 15.48 -4.21 30.48
N ALA A 20 14.45 -3.99 29.66
CA ALA A 20 14.47 -4.47 28.28
C ALA A 20 15.52 -3.66 27.51
N GLN A 21 16.69 -4.26 27.27
CA GLN A 21 17.67 -3.74 26.32
C GLN A 21 17.09 -3.89 24.91
N ILE A 22 16.65 -2.77 24.34
CA ILE A 22 16.35 -2.65 22.92
C ILE A 22 17.69 -2.76 22.19
N TYR A 23 17.92 -3.90 21.55
CA TYR A 23 19.01 -4.06 20.59
C TYR A 23 18.78 -3.11 19.42
N SER A 24 19.73 -2.21 19.22
CA SER A 24 19.86 -1.36 18.06
C SER A 24 20.41 -2.18 16.89
N ASP A 25 19.52 -2.77 16.09
CA ASP A 25 19.87 -3.26 14.75
C ASP A 25 18.82 -2.76 13.75
N ASN A 26 19.29 -1.99 12.76
CA ASN A 26 18.60 -1.41 11.60
C ASN A 26 17.37 -0.50 11.85
N GLN A 27 17.55 0.79 11.54
CA GLN A 27 16.55 1.86 11.58
C GLN A 27 15.44 1.80 10.50
N THR A 28 14.97 0.61 10.11
CA THR A 28 13.97 0.47 9.02
C THR A 28 12.77 -0.43 9.33
N THR A 29 12.65 -0.97 10.55
CA THR A 29 11.47 -1.75 10.92
C THR A 29 10.34 -0.83 11.39
N SER A 30 9.14 -0.97 10.84
CA SER A 30 8.00 -0.14 11.27
C SER A 30 7.62 -0.42 12.72
N VAL A 31 7.07 0.57 13.43
CA VAL A 31 6.55 0.40 14.80
C VAL A 31 5.57 -0.78 14.89
N THR A 32 4.70 -0.91 13.88
CA THR A 32 3.74 -2.01 13.76
C THR A 32 4.44 -3.36 13.71
N GLU A 33 5.49 -3.48 12.92
CA GLU A 33 6.22 -4.73 12.73
C GLU A 33 6.99 -5.15 13.99
N GLN A 34 7.53 -4.21 14.75
CA GLN A 34 8.11 -4.49 16.06
C GLN A 34 7.07 -5.04 17.04
N VAL A 35 5.87 -4.43 17.07
CA VAL A 35 4.76 -4.90 17.92
C VAL A 35 4.29 -6.29 17.47
N LEU A 36 4.10 -6.50 16.16
CA LEU A 36 3.70 -7.81 15.61
C LEU A 36 4.74 -8.89 15.92
N LYS A 37 6.02 -8.57 15.92
CA LYS A 37 7.09 -9.52 16.26
C LYS A 37 7.04 -9.93 17.74
N GLU A 38 6.85 -8.99 18.65
CA GLU A 38 6.73 -9.30 20.08
C GLU A 38 5.46 -10.10 20.37
N LEU A 39 4.32 -9.71 19.80
CA LEU A 39 3.06 -10.45 19.90
C LEU A 39 3.21 -11.88 19.36
N ASN A 40 3.87 -12.07 18.22
CA ASN A 40 4.16 -13.40 17.67
C ASN A 40 4.96 -14.27 18.64
N ARG A 41 5.96 -13.69 19.32
CA ARG A 41 6.82 -14.40 20.26
C ARG A 41 6.05 -14.84 21.50
N GLU A 42 5.31 -13.94 22.13
CA GLU A 42 4.47 -14.25 23.30
C GLU A 42 3.43 -15.32 22.96
N ARG A 43 2.79 -15.19 21.78
CA ARG A 43 1.80 -16.14 21.29
C ARG A 43 2.37 -17.52 20.96
N SER A 44 3.58 -17.60 20.39
CA SER A 44 4.23 -18.90 20.11
C SER A 44 4.44 -19.70 21.39
N LEU A 45 4.82 -19.04 22.49
CA LEU A 45 4.98 -19.68 23.80
C LEU A 45 3.64 -20.16 24.37
N LEU A 46 2.59 -19.32 24.28
CA LEU A 46 1.27 -19.68 24.79
C LEU A 46 0.66 -20.87 24.02
N SER A 47 0.77 -20.85 22.69
CA SER A 47 0.28 -21.93 21.83
C SER A 47 0.98 -23.26 22.11
N GLN A 48 2.29 -23.26 22.28
CA GLN A 48 3.06 -24.46 22.64
C GLN A 48 2.65 -25.01 24.01
N ASN A 49 2.39 -24.12 24.98
CA ASN A 49 1.94 -24.51 26.30
C ASN A 49 0.56 -25.21 26.25
N LEU A 50 -0.40 -24.62 25.52
CA LEU A 50 -1.73 -25.19 25.35
C LEU A 50 -1.68 -26.53 24.61
N GLU A 51 -0.90 -26.62 23.54
CA GLU A 51 -0.74 -27.88 22.79
C GLU A 51 -0.11 -28.98 23.67
N PHE A 52 0.88 -28.63 24.49
CA PHE A 52 1.47 -29.58 25.44
C PHE A 52 0.44 -30.08 26.46
N ARG A 53 -0.39 -29.19 27.03
CA ARG A 53 -1.42 -29.56 28.00
C ARG A 53 -2.50 -30.45 27.36
N ILE A 54 -2.93 -30.15 26.13
CA ILE A 54 -3.87 -31.00 25.39
C ILE A 54 -3.29 -32.41 25.19
N LYS A 55 -2.02 -32.52 24.76
CA LYS A 55 -1.33 -33.82 24.61
C LYS A 55 -1.20 -34.59 25.92
N GLU A 56 -0.95 -33.90 27.04
CA GLU A 56 -0.90 -34.52 28.36
C GLU A 56 -2.26 -35.10 28.76
N ILE A 57 -3.34 -34.36 28.52
CA ILE A 57 -4.71 -34.81 28.80
C ILE A 57 -5.08 -36.00 27.89
N ASP A 58 -4.75 -35.95 26.60
CA ASP A 58 -4.96 -37.05 25.66
C ASP A 58 -4.24 -38.33 26.12
N SER A 59 -3.01 -38.22 26.64
CA SER A 59 -2.29 -39.36 27.20
C SER A 59 -2.99 -39.96 28.43
N LYS A 60 -3.59 -39.13 29.30
CA LYS A 60 -4.35 -39.60 30.47
C LYS A 60 -5.65 -40.30 30.04
N ILE A 61 -6.35 -39.75 29.05
CA ILE A 61 -7.55 -40.37 28.48
C ILE A 61 -7.21 -41.74 27.87
N ASN A 62 -6.14 -41.83 27.08
CA ASN A 62 -5.72 -43.10 26.46
C ASN A 62 -5.38 -44.17 27.51
N SER A 63 -4.64 -43.79 28.57
CA SER A 63 -4.32 -44.71 29.66
C SER A 63 -5.57 -45.17 30.43
N LEU A 64 -6.54 -44.27 30.63
CA LEU A 64 -7.84 -44.63 31.21
C LEU A 64 -8.64 -45.56 30.30
N ASP A 65 -8.63 -45.35 28.98
CA ASP A 65 -9.32 -46.20 28.01
C ASP A 65 -8.76 -47.63 28.04
N GLU A 66 -7.44 -47.79 28.08
CA GLU A 66 -6.80 -49.10 28.27
C GLU A 66 -7.17 -49.74 29.62
N SER A 67 -7.17 -48.94 30.69
CA SER A 67 -7.51 -49.42 32.04
C SER A 67 -8.98 -49.86 32.14
N ILE A 68 -9.91 -49.15 31.52
CA ILE A 68 -11.34 -49.47 31.47
C ILE A 68 -11.57 -50.80 30.74
N GLN A 69 -10.88 -51.02 29.60
CA GLN A 69 -10.99 -52.25 28.84
C GLN A 69 -10.50 -53.47 29.64
N ASN A 70 -9.43 -53.30 30.43
CA ASN A 70 -8.80 -54.39 31.19
C ASN A 70 -9.42 -54.63 32.58
N THR A 71 -10.37 -53.80 33.02
CA THR A 71 -11.02 -53.93 34.32
C THR A 71 -12.17 -54.95 34.26
N ASN A 72 -12.33 -55.79 35.28
CA ASN A 72 -13.45 -56.75 35.37
C ASN A 72 -14.54 -56.33 36.38
N SER A 73 -14.26 -55.37 37.26
CA SER A 73 -15.20 -54.83 38.24
C SER A 73 -16.10 -53.76 37.62
N ALA A 74 -17.42 -53.96 37.68
CA ALA A 74 -18.38 -52.96 37.21
C ALA A 74 -18.30 -51.64 37.99
N SER A 75 -18.07 -51.69 39.30
CA SER A 75 -17.92 -50.51 40.14
C SER A 75 -16.69 -49.68 39.76
N GLU A 76 -15.56 -50.35 39.54
CA GLU A 76 -14.30 -49.69 39.16
C GLU A 76 -14.35 -49.13 37.74
N LYS A 77 -15.07 -49.78 36.82
CA LYS A 77 -15.35 -49.21 35.49
C LYS A 77 -16.14 -47.91 35.56
N VAL A 78 -17.16 -47.83 36.42
CA VAL A 78 -17.96 -46.61 36.58
C VAL A 78 -17.10 -45.46 37.09
N GLU A 79 -16.24 -45.70 38.08
CA GLU A 79 -15.32 -44.68 38.61
C GLU A 79 -14.34 -44.17 37.53
N LYS A 80 -13.72 -45.08 36.77
CA LYS A 80 -12.82 -44.71 35.66
C LYS A 80 -13.53 -43.97 34.53
N LEU A 81 -14.79 -44.31 34.25
CA LEU A 81 -15.60 -43.59 33.26
C LEU A 81 -15.92 -42.15 33.72
N LEU A 82 -16.19 -41.94 35.02
CA LEU A 82 -16.37 -40.59 35.57
C LEU A 82 -15.08 -39.78 35.48
N GLU A 83 -13.92 -40.38 35.79
CA GLU A 83 -12.63 -39.74 35.64
C GLU A 83 -12.32 -39.39 34.17
N ARG A 84 -12.66 -40.28 33.25
CA ARG A 84 -12.55 -40.03 31.81
C ARG A 84 -13.42 -38.86 31.35
N VAL A 85 -14.68 -38.77 31.81
CA VAL A 85 -15.57 -37.65 31.52
C VAL A 85 -14.95 -36.34 32.00
N LYS A 86 -14.40 -36.33 33.21
CA LYS A 86 -13.70 -35.15 33.75
C LYS A 86 -12.52 -34.72 32.87
N TYR A 87 -11.66 -35.66 32.43
CA TYR A 87 -10.56 -35.31 31.52
C TYR A 87 -11.04 -34.86 30.13
N LEU A 88 -12.18 -35.35 29.64
CA LEU A 88 -12.77 -34.86 28.41
C LEU A 88 -13.30 -33.42 28.55
N GLU A 89 -13.89 -33.09 29.70
CA GLU A 89 -14.29 -31.71 30.02
C GLU A 89 -13.07 -30.79 30.10
N GLU A 90 -12.02 -31.18 30.83
CA GLU A 90 -10.75 -30.44 30.90
C GLU A 90 -10.11 -30.26 29.51
N ARG A 91 -10.15 -31.30 28.67
CA ARG A 91 -9.66 -31.23 27.28
C ARG A 91 -10.46 -30.21 26.46
N GLN A 92 -11.78 -30.23 26.58
CA GLN A 92 -12.65 -29.30 25.85
C GLN A 92 -12.39 -27.85 26.29
N GLU A 93 -12.18 -27.61 27.59
CA GLU A 93 -11.80 -26.29 28.09
C GLU A 93 -10.46 -25.79 27.53
N GLU A 94 -9.46 -26.66 27.41
CA GLU A 94 -8.15 -26.28 26.85
C GLU A 94 -8.23 -26.03 25.33
N ILE A 95 -9.06 -26.78 24.60
CA ILE A 95 -9.35 -26.53 23.18
C ILE A 95 -10.05 -25.17 23.02
N ASP A 96 -11.04 -24.87 23.85
CA ASP A 96 -11.75 -23.59 23.83
C ASP A 96 -10.80 -22.41 24.14
N LYS A 97 -9.92 -22.56 25.13
CA LYS A 97 -8.87 -21.56 25.44
C LYS A 97 -7.94 -21.34 24.25
N ASN A 98 -7.53 -22.40 23.56
CA ASN A 98 -6.69 -22.29 22.38
C ASN A 98 -7.40 -21.55 21.24
N ALA A 99 -8.66 -21.89 20.95
CA ALA A 99 -9.44 -21.20 19.92
C ALA A 99 -9.60 -19.70 20.22
N ILE A 100 -9.92 -19.34 21.46
CA ILE A 100 -10.00 -17.93 21.88
C ILE A 100 -8.65 -17.24 21.71
N SER A 101 -7.56 -17.89 22.11
CA SER A 101 -6.20 -17.35 21.96
C SER A 101 -5.82 -17.10 20.51
N VAL A 102 -6.19 -18.00 19.60
CA VAL A 102 -5.96 -17.85 18.15
C VAL A 102 -6.71 -16.65 17.60
N TYR A 103 -7.99 -16.51 17.94
CA TYR A 103 -8.82 -15.39 17.46
C TYR A 103 -8.39 -14.04 18.04
N LYS A 104 -8.03 -13.98 19.32
CA LYS A 104 -7.42 -12.80 19.95
C LYS A 104 -6.25 -12.29 19.13
N TYR A 105 -5.31 -13.18 18.84
CA TYR A 105 -4.11 -12.85 18.10
C TYR A 105 -4.41 -12.45 16.65
N ASN A 106 -5.18 -13.26 15.92
CA ASN A 106 -5.46 -12.99 14.51
C ASN A 106 -6.21 -11.66 14.34
N TYR A 107 -7.19 -11.37 15.20
CA TYR A 107 -7.96 -10.13 15.12
C TYR A 107 -7.13 -8.91 15.53
N SER A 108 -6.35 -9.03 16.61
CA SER A 108 -5.35 -8.04 17.00
C SER A 108 -4.39 -7.72 15.84
N SER A 109 -3.82 -8.74 15.19
CA SER A 109 -2.98 -8.60 13.99
C SER A 109 -3.70 -7.90 12.83
N ALA A 110 -4.98 -8.20 12.60
CA ALA A 110 -5.79 -7.53 11.59
C ALA A 110 -5.91 -6.03 11.85
N VAL A 111 -6.29 -5.64 13.06
CA VAL A 111 -6.42 -4.23 13.44
C VAL A 111 -5.09 -3.49 13.32
N LEU A 112 -3.99 -4.11 13.75
CA LEU A 112 -2.64 -3.55 13.65
C LEU A 112 -2.22 -3.30 12.20
N ASN A 113 -2.45 -4.27 11.31
CA ASN A 113 -2.13 -4.13 9.90
C ASN A 113 -3.00 -3.04 9.24
N LEU A 114 -4.29 -2.99 9.57
CA LEU A 114 -5.19 -1.97 9.07
C LEU A 114 -4.76 -0.56 9.50
N ALA A 115 -4.34 -0.39 10.75
CA ALA A 115 -3.77 0.86 11.25
C ALA A 115 -2.47 1.23 10.51
N SER A 116 -1.58 0.25 10.26
CA SER A 116 -0.33 0.48 9.52
C SER A 116 -0.57 0.97 8.09
N MET A 117 -1.56 0.39 7.40
CA MET A 117 -1.92 0.78 6.04
C MET A 117 -2.27 2.27 5.91
N GLU A 118 -2.85 2.88 6.95
CA GLU A 118 -3.18 4.32 6.95
C GLU A 118 -1.95 5.20 6.76
N ARG A 119 -0.81 4.80 7.32
CA ARG A 119 0.46 5.53 7.18
C ARG A 119 1.22 5.14 5.93
N GLU A 120 1.12 3.88 5.51
CA GLU A 120 1.77 3.36 4.31
C GLU A 120 1.17 3.95 3.01
N ILE A 121 -0.12 4.28 2.97
CA ILE A 121 -0.75 4.93 1.80
C ILE A 121 -0.36 6.41 1.65
N LYS A 122 0.21 7.03 2.70
CA LYS A 122 0.42 8.49 2.80
C LYS A 122 1.82 9.07 2.49
N PRO A 123 2.85 8.39 1.91
CA PRO A 123 4.19 8.95 1.92
C PRO A 123 4.32 10.22 1.09
N LEU A 124 4.43 11.35 1.80
CA LEU A 124 4.65 12.70 1.30
C LEU A 124 5.85 12.80 0.35
N ASN A 125 6.90 12.01 0.60
CA ASN A 125 8.10 11.99 -0.25
C ASN A 125 7.82 11.35 -1.60
N LEU A 126 7.06 10.25 -1.64
CA LEU A 126 6.62 9.66 -2.90
C LEU A 126 5.74 10.65 -3.66
N PHE A 127 4.85 11.36 -2.97
CA PHE A 127 3.96 12.35 -3.60
C PHE A 127 4.75 13.50 -4.24
N ASN A 128 5.73 14.06 -3.53
CA ASN A 128 6.54 15.16 -4.04
C ASN A 128 7.44 14.74 -5.21
N ALA A 129 8.17 13.63 -5.06
CA ALA A 129 9.03 13.11 -6.13
C ALA A 129 8.21 12.74 -7.37
N SER A 130 7.04 12.10 -7.18
CA SER A 130 6.15 11.74 -8.29
C SER A 130 5.65 12.99 -9.00
N ARG A 131 5.23 14.03 -8.25
CA ARG A 131 4.77 15.28 -8.83
C ARG A 131 5.85 15.96 -9.69
N GLU A 132 7.08 16.00 -9.20
CA GLU A 132 8.20 16.57 -9.97
C GLU A 132 8.49 15.77 -11.23
N PHE A 133 8.45 14.44 -11.15
CA PHE A 133 8.62 13.56 -12.31
C PHE A 133 7.53 13.82 -13.36
N TYR A 134 6.25 13.70 -12.98
CA TYR A 134 5.12 13.89 -13.91
C TYR A 134 5.07 15.31 -14.49
N SER A 135 5.33 16.34 -13.68
CA SER A 135 5.40 17.71 -14.18
C SER A 135 6.53 17.91 -15.21
N THR A 136 7.64 17.19 -15.07
CA THR A 136 8.74 17.24 -16.04
C THR A 136 8.37 16.46 -17.29
N LEU A 137 7.72 15.31 -17.11
CA LEU A 137 7.25 14.46 -18.19
C LEU A 137 6.29 15.22 -19.12
N ASP A 138 5.35 15.95 -18.54
CA ASP A 138 4.43 16.82 -19.29
C ASP A 138 5.13 18.00 -19.97
N ALA A 139 6.17 18.56 -19.33
CA ALA A 139 6.93 19.66 -19.91
C ALA A 139 7.67 19.25 -21.19
N VAL A 140 8.13 17.99 -21.31
CA VAL A 140 8.75 17.46 -22.54
C VAL A 140 7.79 17.43 -23.71
N SER A 141 6.49 17.16 -23.45
CA SER A 141 5.45 17.14 -24.47
C SER A 141 5.08 18.51 -25.03
N ASN A 142 5.60 19.60 -24.47
CA ASN A 142 5.32 20.96 -24.92
C ASN A 142 6.45 21.52 -25.80
N PRO A 143 6.26 21.64 -27.13
CA PRO A 143 7.28 22.15 -28.03
C PRO A 143 7.62 23.62 -27.78
N MET A 144 6.75 24.39 -27.11
CA MET A 144 7.01 25.77 -26.75
C MET A 144 8.12 25.94 -25.70
N ASN A 145 8.53 24.85 -25.03
CA ASN A 145 9.64 24.84 -24.09
C ASN A 145 11.01 24.78 -24.77
N TYR A 146 11.04 24.52 -26.09
CA TYR A 146 12.27 24.34 -26.84
C TYR A 146 12.71 25.64 -27.51
N GLU A 147 14.02 25.87 -27.49
CA GLU A 147 14.64 27.09 -27.99
C GLU A 147 14.25 27.36 -29.46
N GLY A 148 13.80 28.59 -29.73
CA GLY A 148 13.43 29.07 -31.06
C GLY A 148 12.10 28.54 -31.60
N TYR A 149 11.39 27.66 -30.87
CA TYR A 149 10.10 27.14 -31.33
C TYR A 149 9.02 28.20 -31.28
N GLN A 150 8.91 28.97 -30.19
CA GLN A 150 7.89 30.01 -30.04
C GLN A 150 7.98 31.08 -31.14
N GLU A 151 9.19 31.56 -31.42
CA GLU A 151 9.42 32.58 -32.45
C GLU A 151 9.08 32.03 -33.85
N TRP A 152 9.56 30.82 -34.16
CA TRP A 152 9.26 30.16 -35.42
C TRP A 152 7.75 29.90 -35.59
N PHE A 153 7.10 29.44 -34.52
CA PHE A 153 5.68 29.12 -34.54
C PHE A 153 4.82 30.38 -34.75
N GLY A 154 5.28 31.55 -34.30
CA GLY A 154 4.68 32.84 -34.64
C GLY A 154 4.70 33.12 -36.14
N LYS A 155 5.84 32.89 -36.81
CA LYS A 155 5.98 33.04 -38.28
C LYS A 155 5.10 32.05 -39.04
N PHE A 156 5.02 30.81 -38.55
CA PHE A 156 4.15 29.79 -39.12
C PHE A 156 2.66 30.12 -38.94
N LYS A 157 2.25 30.61 -37.76
CA LYS A 157 0.88 31.10 -37.52
C LYS A 157 0.50 32.24 -38.45
N GLN A 158 1.42 33.18 -38.70
CA GLN A 158 1.20 34.28 -39.64
C GLN A 158 0.95 33.75 -41.06
N TYR A 159 1.78 32.82 -41.54
CA TYR A 159 1.58 32.17 -42.84
C TYR A 159 0.19 31.50 -42.95
N ILE A 160 -0.23 30.74 -41.93
CA ILE A 160 -1.57 30.13 -41.91
C ILE A 160 -2.66 31.21 -42.03
N ALA A 161 -2.53 32.31 -41.30
CA ALA A 161 -3.53 33.37 -41.29
C ALA A 161 -3.65 34.09 -42.63
N GLU A 162 -2.54 34.22 -43.36
CA GLU A 162 -2.48 34.86 -44.69
C GLU A 162 -2.97 33.94 -45.80
N GLU A 163 -2.71 32.64 -45.72
CA GLU A 163 -2.94 31.68 -46.82
C GLU A 163 -4.18 30.77 -46.61
N GLN A 164 -4.93 30.94 -45.52
CA GLN A 164 -6.12 30.14 -45.22
C GLN A 164 -7.29 30.35 -46.18
N GLU A 165 -7.42 31.52 -46.81
CA GLU A 165 -8.59 31.84 -47.66
C GLU A 165 -8.63 30.98 -48.92
N ASP A 166 -7.45 30.63 -49.44
CA ASP A 166 -7.27 29.85 -50.67
C ASP A 166 -7.01 28.36 -50.39
N ASN A 167 -6.94 27.94 -49.13
CA ASN A 167 -6.59 26.58 -48.74
C ASN A 167 -7.45 26.04 -47.59
N ALA A 168 -8.45 25.22 -47.94
CA ALA A 168 -9.37 24.61 -46.98
C ALA A 168 -8.67 23.79 -45.87
N ARG A 169 -7.47 23.24 -46.12
CA ARG A 169 -6.70 22.50 -45.09
C ARG A 169 -6.06 23.46 -44.09
N LEU A 170 -5.52 24.59 -44.55
CA LEU A 170 -4.98 25.64 -43.67
C LEU A 170 -6.09 26.34 -42.90
N GLN A 171 -7.27 26.52 -43.51
CA GLN A 171 -8.46 27.02 -42.82
C GLN A 171 -8.88 26.10 -41.66
N ALA A 172 -8.92 24.78 -41.89
CA ALA A 172 -9.22 23.81 -40.84
C ALA A 172 -8.15 23.82 -39.74
N LEU A 173 -6.85 23.89 -40.09
CA LEU A 173 -5.76 23.99 -39.13
C LEU A 173 -5.84 25.29 -38.30
N ASN A 174 -6.14 26.43 -38.94
CA ASN A 174 -6.31 27.70 -38.24
C ASN A 174 -7.46 27.63 -37.22
N HIS A 175 -8.60 27.06 -37.61
CA HIS A 175 -9.73 26.85 -36.73
C HIS A 175 -9.35 25.95 -35.53
N MET A 176 -8.63 24.85 -35.77
CA MET A 176 -8.13 23.99 -34.70
C MET A 176 -7.22 24.75 -33.74
N LEU A 177 -6.26 25.54 -34.24
CA LEU A 177 -5.37 26.35 -33.40
C LEU A 177 -6.10 27.41 -32.56
N GLN A 178 -7.20 27.97 -33.09
CA GLN A 178 -8.04 28.92 -32.35
C GLN A 178 -8.86 28.22 -31.26
N VAL A 179 -9.38 27.02 -31.53
CA VAL A 179 -10.22 26.26 -30.60
C VAL A 179 -9.41 25.61 -29.47
N THR A 180 -8.23 25.06 -29.78
CA THR A 180 -7.38 24.41 -28.77
C THR A 180 -6.67 25.40 -27.85
N GLY A 181 -6.69 26.70 -28.19
CA GLY A 181 -5.88 27.72 -27.55
C GLY A 181 -4.40 27.59 -27.92
N ASP A 182 -3.59 28.54 -27.43
CA ASP A 182 -2.15 28.58 -27.68
C ASP A 182 -1.49 27.24 -27.30
N LEU A 183 -0.63 26.68 -28.16
CA LEU A 183 -0.02 25.36 -28.00
C LEU A 183 0.67 25.18 -26.64
N ALA A 184 1.06 26.29 -26.00
CA ALA A 184 1.62 26.34 -24.66
C ALA A 184 0.70 25.80 -23.55
N LYS A 185 -0.62 25.64 -23.79
CA LYS A 185 -1.59 25.16 -22.78
C LYS A 185 -1.75 23.63 -22.73
N GLY A 186 -0.87 22.88 -23.38
CA GLY A 186 -0.78 21.42 -23.20
C GLY A 186 -1.76 20.60 -24.03
N THR A 187 -2.18 21.07 -25.20
CA THR A 187 -2.94 20.24 -26.15
C THR A 187 -2.00 19.16 -26.73
N PRO A 188 -2.30 17.86 -26.56
CA PRO A 188 -1.45 16.79 -27.07
C PRO A 188 -1.35 16.83 -28.61
N PHE A 189 -0.14 16.72 -29.15
CA PHE A 189 0.11 16.57 -30.59
C PHE A 189 -0.16 15.15 -31.05
N THR A 190 -1.39 14.68 -30.91
CA THR A 190 -1.78 13.31 -31.24
C THR A 190 -2.96 13.28 -32.22
N GLY A 191 -3.08 12.19 -32.98
CA GLY A 191 -4.20 11.94 -33.89
C GLY A 191 -4.32 12.91 -35.08
N MET A 192 -5.55 13.27 -35.45
CA MET A 192 -5.87 14.07 -36.65
C MET A 192 -5.29 15.48 -36.62
N PHE A 193 -5.09 16.06 -35.44
CA PHE A 193 -4.47 17.38 -35.28
C PHE A 193 -3.00 17.35 -35.67
N ALA A 194 -2.26 16.31 -35.27
CA ALA A 194 -0.85 16.15 -35.62
C ALA A 194 -0.66 16.04 -37.14
N GLY A 195 -1.51 15.27 -37.83
CA GLY A 195 -1.47 15.15 -39.30
C GLY A 195 -1.68 16.49 -40.00
N SER A 196 -2.71 17.25 -39.59
CA SER A 196 -3.00 18.58 -40.17
C SER A 196 -1.87 19.58 -39.91
N LEU A 197 -1.26 19.52 -38.72
CA LEU A 197 -0.12 20.34 -38.35
C LEU A 197 1.12 20.01 -39.20
N PHE A 198 1.48 18.73 -39.35
CA PHE A 198 2.63 18.31 -40.15
C PHE A 198 2.47 18.68 -41.63
N ASP A 199 1.26 18.54 -42.17
CA ASP A 199 0.93 18.97 -43.53
C ASP A 199 1.04 20.48 -43.67
N GLY A 200 0.55 21.24 -42.70
CA GLY A 200 0.67 22.70 -42.66
C GLY A 200 2.13 23.16 -42.62
N ILE A 201 2.95 22.57 -41.74
CA ILE A 201 4.38 22.88 -41.63
C ILE A 201 5.11 22.53 -42.94
N SER A 202 4.76 21.41 -43.57
CA SER A 202 5.36 21.00 -44.85
C SER A 202 5.01 21.96 -45.98
N GLN A 203 3.76 22.44 -46.03
CA GLN A 203 3.33 23.49 -46.97
C GLN A 203 4.05 24.80 -46.73
N PHE A 204 4.20 25.21 -45.46
CA PHE A 204 4.98 26.39 -45.10
C PHE A 204 6.43 26.26 -45.58
N ILE A 205 7.12 25.15 -45.31
CA ILE A 205 8.47 24.87 -45.81
C ILE A 205 8.53 24.94 -47.34
N GLY A 206 7.52 24.43 -48.03
CA GLY A 206 7.41 24.44 -49.49
C GLY A 206 7.21 25.82 -50.09
N SER A 207 6.56 26.74 -49.36
CA SER A 207 6.33 28.13 -49.78
C SER A 207 7.60 29.01 -49.71
N LEU A 208 8.60 28.60 -48.91
CA LEU A 208 9.82 29.38 -48.67
C LEU A 208 10.79 29.31 -49.85
N ASN A 209 11.23 30.49 -50.30
CA ASN A 209 12.09 30.66 -51.47
C ASN A 209 13.58 30.63 -51.11
N ARG A 210 14.45 30.74 -52.13
CA ARG A 210 15.92 30.82 -51.94
C ARG A 210 16.37 31.96 -51.02
N ARG A 211 15.59 33.04 -50.90
CA ARG A 211 15.87 34.18 -50.03
C ARG A 211 15.59 33.88 -48.55
N ASP A 212 14.75 32.88 -48.28
CA ASP A 212 14.30 32.50 -46.94
C ASP A 212 15.03 31.26 -46.43
N ARG A 213 16.28 31.05 -46.87
CA ARG A 213 17.05 29.83 -46.62
C ARG A 213 17.16 29.50 -45.12
N GLU A 214 17.45 30.51 -44.29
CA GLU A 214 17.57 30.33 -42.84
C GLU A 214 16.24 29.92 -42.21
N LEU A 215 15.14 30.57 -42.59
CA LEU A 215 13.80 30.23 -42.11
C LEU A 215 13.38 28.84 -42.58
N ARG A 216 13.79 28.42 -43.77
CA ARG A 216 13.55 27.06 -44.28
C ARG A 216 14.32 26.01 -43.48
N GLU A 217 15.60 26.26 -43.21
CA GLU A 217 16.43 25.37 -42.36
C GLU A 217 15.87 25.29 -40.93
N GLN A 218 15.47 26.43 -40.34
CA GLN A 218 14.78 26.50 -39.05
C GLN A 218 13.46 25.72 -39.08
N SER A 219 12.64 25.88 -40.11
CA SER A 219 11.35 25.20 -40.24
C SER A 219 11.50 23.68 -40.36
N ILE A 220 12.52 23.19 -41.08
CA ILE A 220 12.85 21.76 -41.13
C ILE A 220 13.28 21.26 -39.74
N LYS A 221 14.06 22.05 -38.99
CA LYS A 221 14.43 21.71 -37.61
C LYS A 221 13.21 21.61 -36.70
N MET A 222 12.28 22.58 -36.78
CA MET A 222 11.06 22.60 -35.97
C MET A 222 10.08 21.50 -36.37
N LEU A 223 10.00 21.14 -37.64
CA LEU A 223 9.25 19.97 -38.10
C LEU A 223 9.77 18.69 -37.42
N LYS A 224 11.08 18.44 -37.48
CA LYS A 224 11.70 17.27 -36.85
C LYS A 224 11.49 17.24 -35.34
N LEU A 225 11.67 18.37 -34.67
CA LEU A 225 11.39 18.52 -33.23
C LEU A 225 9.92 18.17 -32.92
N THR A 226 8.97 18.74 -33.67
CA THR A 226 7.53 18.47 -33.50
C THR A 226 7.22 16.99 -33.72
N THR A 227 7.87 16.34 -34.70
CA THR A 227 7.74 14.90 -34.94
C THR A 227 8.25 14.09 -33.73
N SER A 228 9.44 14.39 -33.22
CA SER A 228 9.99 13.69 -32.05
C SER A 228 9.09 13.86 -30.81
N ILE A 229 8.61 15.07 -30.54
CA ILE A 229 7.70 15.36 -29.43
C ILE A 229 6.35 14.65 -29.59
N SER A 230 5.78 14.63 -30.80
CA SER A 230 4.52 13.94 -31.07
C SER A 230 4.64 12.43 -30.85
N GLN A 231 5.74 11.82 -31.30
CA GLN A 231 5.99 10.40 -31.05
C GLN A 231 6.21 10.11 -29.56
N PHE A 232 7.01 10.95 -28.88
CA PHE A 232 7.22 10.83 -27.43
C PHE A 232 5.89 10.93 -26.67
N THR A 233 5.05 11.91 -27.02
CA THR A 233 3.75 12.14 -26.38
C THR A 233 2.81 10.95 -26.63
N HIS A 234 2.77 10.42 -27.85
CA HIS A 234 1.97 9.24 -28.14
C HIS A 234 2.39 8.03 -27.27
N ASP A 235 3.69 7.75 -27.17
CA ASP A 235 4.18 6.65 -26.34
C ASP A 235 3.96 6.91 -24.83
N LYS A 236 4.07 8.18 -24.40
CA LYS A 236 3.77 8.64 -23.03
C LYS A 236 2.31 8.36 -22.67
N ASP A 237 1.37 8.75 -23.52
CA ASP A 237 -0.08 8.64 -23.28
C ASP A 237 -0.51 7.17 -23.12
N LEU A 238 0.15 6.24 -23.83
CA LEU A 238 -0.08 4.80 -23.65
C LEU A 238 0.31 4.31 -22.24
N ILE A 239 1.32 4.91 -21.63
CA ILE A 239 1.73 4.61 -20.25
C ILE A 239 0.83 5.33 -19.25
N GLU A 240 0.41 6.56 -19.53
CA GLU A 240 -0.46 7.35 -18.66
C GLU A 240 -1.86 6.74 -18.51
N THR A 241 -2.37 6.05 -19.54
CA THR A 241 -3.64 5.30 -19.44
C THR A 241 -3.58 4.24 -18.33
N GLU A 242 -2.45 3.54 -18.18
CA GLU A 242 -2.27 2.59 -17.07
C GLU A 242 -2.15 3.31 -15.72
N TRP A 243 -1.48 4.47 -15.69
CA TRP A 243 -1.38 5.28 -14.47
C TRP A 243 -2.74 5.76 -13.97
N GLU A 244 -3.63 6.20 -14.85
CA GLU A 244 -5.01 6.55 -14.51
C GLU A 244 -5.78 5.36 -13.90
N ALA A 245 -5.63 4.17 -14.50
CA ALA A 245 -6.23 2.95 -13.98
C ALA A 245 -5.68 2.59 -12.59
N ILE A 246 -4.37 2.73 -12.37
CA ILE A 246 -3.72 2.55 -11.06
C ILE A 246 -4.27 3.54 -10.03
N ASN A 247 -4.37 4.83 -10.38
CA ASN A 247 -4.91 5.87 -9.50
C ASN A 247 -6.35 5.58 -9.10
N LYS A 248 -7.19 5.12 -10.04
CA LYS A 248 -8.55 4.70 -9.74
C LYS A 248 -8.56 3.56 -8.72
N SER A 249 -7.76 2.52 -8.93
CA SER A 249 -7.66 1.40 -7.99
C SER A 249 -7.11 1.80 -6.61
N LEU A 250 -6.18 2.76 -6.53
CA LEU A 250 -5.69 3.31 -5.26
C LEU A 250 -6.78 4.06 -4.51
N ASN A 251 -7.59 4.85 -5.19
CA ASN A 251 -8.73 5.55 -4.59
C ASN A 251 -9.78 4.56 -4.07
N GLU A 252 -10.12 3.55 -4.86
CA GLU A 252 -11.03 2.47 -4.43
C GLU A 252 -10.47 1.71 -3.21
N LEU A 253 -9.17 1.41 -3.19
CA LEU A 253 -8.53 0.77 -2.04
C LEU A 253 -8.63 1.65 -0.79
N LYS A 254 -8.39 2.95 -0.92
CA LYS A 254 -8.49 3.92 0.19
C LYS A 254 -9.91 4.01 0.73
N GLU A 255 -10.93 3.99 -0.13
CA GLU A 255 -12.33 3.94 0.30
C GLU A 255 -12.64 2.66 1.08
N LEU A 256 -12.21 1.50 0.56
CA LEU A 256 -12.43 0.21 1.23
C LEU A 256 -11.70 0.13 2.57
N GLN A 257 -10.49 0.69 2.65
CA GLN A 257 -9.69 0.78 3.88
C GLN A 257 -10.33 1.74 4.89
N ASN A 258 -10.81 2.91 4.47
CA ASN A 258 -11.56 3.83 5.33
C ASN A 258 -12.83 3.21 5.90
N LYS A 259 -13.54 2.40 5.09
CA LYS A 259 -14.70 1.66 5.56
C LYS A 259 -14.29 0.57 6.56
N ALA A 260 -13.23 -0.20 6.28
CA ALA A 260 -12.75 -1.21 7.22
C ALA A 260 -12.28 -0.58 8.55
N MET A 261 -11.70 0.62 8.49
CA MET A 261 -11.31 1.40 9.67
C MET A 261 -12.52 1.85 10.49
N GLU A 262 -13.61 2.26 9.85
CA GLU A 262 -14.87 2.58 10.55
C GLU A 262 -15.41 1.33 11.26
N ASP A 263 -15.62 0.26 10.49
CA ASP A 263 -16.22 -0.98 11.00
C ASP A 263 -15.37 -1.55 12.16
N ASN A 264 -14.04 -1.63 12.02
CA ASN A 264 -13.18 -2.21 13.05
C ASN A 264 -12.91 -1.23 14.20
N LEU A 265 -12.36 -0.05 13.94
CA LEU A 265 -11.94 0.82 15.03
C LEU A 265 -13.12 1.48 15.73
N VAL A 266 -14.09 2.00 14.98
CA VAL A 266 -15.19 2.78 15.55
C VAL A 266 -16.29 1.86 16.07
N GLU A 267 -16.82 0.98 15.23
CA GLU A 267 -17.99 0.18 15.58
C GLU A 267 -17.65 -0.97 16.54
N MET A 268 -16.60 -1.75 16.24
CA MET A 268 -16.23 -2.91 17.07
C MET A 268 -15.40 -2.54 18.30
N LEU A 269 -14.38 -1.69 18.15
CA LEU A 269 -13.48 -1.34 19.25
C LEU A 269 -13.91 -0.10 20.04
N GLY A 270 -14.85 0.70 19.53
CA GLY A 270 -15.31 1.93 20.20
C GLY A 270 -14.29 3.08 20.19
N ILE A 271 -13.32 3.05 19.28
CA ILE A 271 -12.26 4.05 19.15
C ILE A 271 -12.66 5.08 18.11
N SER A 272 -12.74 6.35 18.50
CA SER A 272 -13.09 7.40 17.54
C SER A 272 -11.99 7.64 16.50
N LYS A 273 -12.37 7.93 15.25
CA LYS A 273 -11.44 8.32 14.18
C LYS A 273 -10.55 9.51 14.57
N LYS A 274 -11.12 10.47 15.32
CA LYS A 274 -10.39 11.65 15.78
C LYS A 274 -9.25 11.26 16.73
N GLU A 275 -9.55 10.44 17.73
CA GLU A 275 -8.54 9.93 18.67
C GLU A 275 -7.45 9.14 17.93
N PHE A 276 -7.86 8.26 17.01
CA PHE A 276 -6.90 7.49 16.22
C PHE A 276 -5.96 8.38 15.42
N ASN A 277 -6.48 9.43 14.77
CA ASN A 277 -5.65 10.34 14.01
C ASN A 277 -4.67 11.10 14.92
N GLU A 278 -5.15 11.66 16.02
CA GLU A 278 -4.32 12.44 16.95
C GLU A 278 -3.21 11.59 17.61
N ARG A 279 -3.53 10.35 18.02
CA ARG A 279 -2.62 9.49 18.79
C ARG A 279 -1.76 8.56 17.94
N PHE A 280 -2.09 8.36 16.67
CA PHE A 280 -1.35 7.48 15.77
C PHE A 280 -0.94 8.11 14.44
N THR A 281 -1.90 8.61 13.67
CA THR A 281 -1.65 9.08 12.30
C THR A 281 -0.73 10.31 12.31
N ASP A 282 -1.10 11.32 13.10
CA ASP A 282 -0.44 12.62 13.16
C ASP A 282 0.62 12.68 14.28
N GLU A 283 0.66 11.68 15.15
CA GLU A 283 1.70 11.56 16.18
C GLU A 283 3.07 11.32 15.54
N THR A 284 4.04 12.09 16.00
CA THR A 284 5.42 12.08 15.50
C THR A 284 6.34 11.25 16.39
N ASP A 285 6.04 11.15 17.68
CA ASP A 285 6.78 10.34 18.64
C ASP A 285 6.52 8.85 18.39
N ALA A 286 7.56 8.12 18.00
CA ALA A 286 7.47 6.68 17.74
C ALA A 286 7.04 5.89 18.98
N LYS A 287 7.51 6.23 20.18
CA LYS A 287 7.19 5.49 21.41
C LYS A 287 5.72 5.64 21.78
N LYS A 288 5.17 6.85 21.66
CA LYS A 288 3.73 7.10 21.92
C LYS A 288 2.86 6.32 20.95
N ARG A 289 3.24 6.26 19.68
CA ARG A 289 2.56 5.45 18.67
C ARG A 289 2.62 3.96 19.01
N THR A 290 3.80 3.45 19.37
CA THR A 290 3.95 2.06 19.79
C THR A 290 3.02 1.73 20.94
N GLN A 291 2.99 2.58 21.97
CA GLN A 291 2.13 2.37 23.13
C GLN A 291 0.65 2.37 22.75
N TYR A 292 0.21 3.36 21.96
CA TYR A 292 -1.18 3.43 21.54
C TYR A 292 -1.60 2.22 20.71
N ILE A 293 -0.74 1.75 19.81
CA ILE A 293 -0.98 0.54 19.02
C ILE A 293 -1.06 -0.72 19.88
N LEU A 294 -0.24 -0.83 20.93
CA LEU A 294 -0.36 -1.91 21.93
C LEU A 294 -1.67 -1.81 22.72
N ASP A 295 -2.14 -0.60 23.02
CA ASP A 295 -3.41 -0.40 23.72
C ASP A 295 -4.59 -0.85 22.82
N ILE A 296 -4.59 -0.47 21.55
CA ILE A 296 -5.59 -0.94 20.55
C ILE A 296 -5.59 -2.46 20.45
N SER A 297 -4.41 -3.06 20.36
CA SER A 297 -4.22 -4.51 20.31
C SER A 297 -4.90 -5.21 21.49
N LYS A 298 -4.70 -4.72 22.71
CA LYS A 298 -5.37 -5.25 23.91
C LYS A 298 -6.89 -5.06 23.89
N ILE A 299 -7.38 -3.93 23.39
CA ILE A 299 -8.82 -3.70 23.25
C ILE A 299 -9.41 -4.74 22.29
N ALA A 300 -8.75 -5.00 21.15
CA ALA A 300 -9.17 -6.01 20.19
C ALA A 300 -9.18 -7.42 20.79
N GLU A 301 -8.18 -7.79 21.58
CA GLU A 301 -8.15 -9.09 22.28
C GLU A 301 -9.27 -9.23 23.32
N ASN A 302 -9.58 -8.16 24.06
CA ASN A 302 -10.66 -8.17 25.03
C ASN A 302 -12.03 -8.32 24.35
N LYS A 303 -12.23 -7.71 23.18
CA LYS A 303 -13.47 -7.83 22.41
C LYS A 303 -13.79 -9.26 21.99
N ILE A 304 -12.77 -10.06 21.66
CA ILE A 304 -12.94 -11.50 21.40
C ILE A 304 -13.47 -12.25 22.63
N VAL A 305 -12.97 -11.92 23.83
CA VAL A 305 -13.46 -12.55 25.07
C VAL A 305 -14.88 -12.13 25.38
N GLU A 306 -15.18 -10.84 25.22
CA GLU A 306 -16.52 -10.30 25.42
C GLU A 306 -17.53 -10.99 24.50
N GLU A 307 -17.22 -11.11 23.20
CA GLU A 307 -18.11 -11.78 22.25
C GLU A 307 -18.27 -13.28 22.54
N ARG A 308 -17.19 -13.98 22.91
CA ARG A 308 -17.28 -15.40 23.30
C ARG A 308 -18.23 -15.63 24.48
N ASN A 309 -18.30 -14.67 25.40
CA ASN A 309 -19.14 -14.74 26.59
C ASN A 309 -20.59 -14.36 26.30
N SER A 310 -20.84 -13.38 25.42
CA SER A 310 -22.19 -12.92 25.07
C SER A 310 -22.86 -13.78 23.99
N ASN A 311 -22.09 -14.34 23.06
CA ASN A 311 -22.55 -15.06 21.88
C ASN A 311 -21.77 -16.37 21.65
N PRO A 312 -21.87 -17.34 22.57
CA PRO A 312 -21.00 -18.52 22.62
C PRO A 312 -21.05 -19.41 21.36
N GLU A 313 -22.15 -19.38 20.61
CA GLU A 313 -22.32 -20.22 19.42
C GLU A 313 -21.75 -19.59 18.14
N ASN A 314 -21.82 -18.27 17.99
CA ASN A 314 -21.50 -17.58 16.72
C ASN A 314 -20.42 -16.48 16.82
N TRP A 315 -19.75 -16.35 17.98
CA TRP A 315 -18.74 -15.31 18.23
C TRP A 315 -17.59 -15.21 17.22
N LYS A 316 -17.33 -16.26 16.43
CA LYS A 316 -16.20 -16.29 15.48
C LYS A 316 -16.47 -15.54 14.17
N GLN A 317 -17.72 -15.55 13.70
CA GLN A 317 -18.04 -15.25 12.30
C GLN A 317 -17.70 -13.81 11.91
N GLU A 318 -18.18 -12.84 12.69
CA GLU A 318 -17.96 -11.42 12.40
C GLU A 318 -16.46 -11.07 12.37
N TYR A 319 -15.71 -11.52 13.37
CA TYR A 319 -14.27 -11.29 13.43
C TYR A 319 -13.53 -12.00 12.29
N HIS A 320 -13.96 -13.20 11.90
CA HIS A 320 -13.40 -13.91 10.75
C HIS A 320 -13.58 -13.12 9.45
N ASP A 321 -14.79 -12.60 9.21
CA ASP A 321 -15.08 -11.80 8.02
C ASP A 321 -14.24 -10.51 7.98
N GLN A 322 -14.07 -9.84 9.13
CA GLN A 322 -13.20 -8.66 9.22
C GLN A 322 -11.73 -8.99 8.98
N MET A 323 -11.24 -10.09 9.55
CA MET A 323 -9.88 -10.57 9.31
C MET A 323 -9.64 -10.83 7.81
N LEU A 324 -10.53 -11.58 7.15
CA LEU A 324 -10.44 -11.82 5.71
C LEU A 324 -10.45 -10.52 4.91
N ARG A 325 -11.29 -9.56 5.30
CA ARG A 325 -11.35 -8.26 4.63
C ARG A 325 -10.03 -7.49 4.73
N VAL A 326 -9.42 -7.44 5.91
CA VAL A 326 -8.12 -6.79 6.10
C VAL A 326 -7.02 -7.49 5.29
N GLN A 327 -6.98 -8.82 5.30
CA GLN A 327 -6.00 -9.57 4.52
C GLN A 327 -6.15 -9.27 3.02
N ASN A 328 -7.38 -9.28 2.51
CA ASN A 328 -7.66 -8.93 1.12
C ASN A 328 -7.22 -7.49 0.77
N LEU A 329 -7.41 -6.53 1.67
CA LEU A 329 -6.92 -5.15 1.48
C LEU A 329 -5.40 -5.10 1.36
N LYS A 330 -4.70 -5.80 2.25
CA LYS A 330 -3.23 -5.90 2.26
C LYS A 330 -2.68 -6.57 0.99
N ILE A 331 -3.31 -7.65 0.51
CA ILE A 331 -2.94 -8.29 -0.77
C ILE A 331 -3.18 -7.32 -1.94
N ARG A 332 -4.34 -6.64 -1.99
CA ARG A 332 -4.65 -5.64 -3.03
C ARG A 332 -3.65 -4.49 -3.04
N PHE A 333 -3.26 -4.00 -1.87
CA PHE A 333 -2.22 -2.99 -1.75
C PHE A 333 -0.88 -3.49 -2.31
N GLY A 334 -0.44 -4.69 -1.92
CA GLY A 334 0.76 -5.32 -2.48
C GLY A 334 0.71 -5.45 -4.01
N MET A 335 -0.41 -5.91 -4.58
CA MET A 335 -0.60 -5.97 -6.04
C MET A 335 -0.52 -4.59 -6.71
N LEU A 336 -1.09 -3.55 -6.08
CA LEU A 336 -0.98 -2.18 -6.60
C LEU A 336 0.45 -1.65 -6.55
N THR A 337 1.20 -1.95 -5.48
CA THR A 337 2.61 -1.54 -5.41
C THR A 337 3.44 -2.21 -6.52
N PHE A 338 3.13 -3.46 -6.87
CA PHE A 338 3.76 -4.14 -7.99
C PHE A 338 3.42 -3.47 -9.34
N ARG A 339 2.13 -3.19 -9.60
CA ARG A 339 1.69 -2.48 -10.81
C ARG A 339 2.35 -1.11 -10.96
N ILE A 340 2.54 -0.37 -9.87
CA ILE A 340 3.24 0.92 -9.87
C ILE A 340 4.70 0.74 -10.32
N LEU A 341 5.42 -0.23 -9.76
CA LEU A 341 6.82 -0.51 -10.15
C LEU A 341 6.94 -0.93 -11.63
N GLU A 342 6.02 -1.76 -12.11
CA GLU A 342 5.95 -2.12 -13.53
C GLU A 342 5.71 -0.88 -14.40
N ASN A 343 4.84 0.02 -13.97
CA ASN A 343 4.56 1.25 -14.70
C ASN A 343 5.76 2.21 -14.72
N LEU A 344 6.48 2.36 -13.60
CA LEU A 344 7.74 3.11 -13.55
C LEU A 344 8.79 2.52 -14.50
N SER A 345 8.82 1.19 -14.63
CA SER A 345 9.70 0.51 -15.59
C SER A 345 9.31 0.77 -17.06
N LYS A 346 8.04 1.03 -17.36
CA LYS A 346 7.61 1.48 -18.69
C LYS A 346 8.14 2.88 -19.01
N TYR A 347 8.09 3.81 -18.05
CA TYR A 347 8.69 5.14 -18.21
C TYR A 347 10.20 5.07 -18.42
N GLU A 348 10.89 4.14 -17.75
CA GLU A 348 12.33 3.93 -17.99
C GLU A 348 12.60 3.51 -19.44
N LYS A 349 11.80 2.61 -20.01
CA LYS A 349 11.90 2.20 -21.42
C LYS A 349 11.61 3.36 -22.38
N LEU A 350 10.61 4.19 -22.06
CA LEU A 350 10.31 5.40 -22.82
C LEU A 350 11.53 6.33 -22.86
N ILE A 351 12.13 6.62 -21.70
CA ILE A 351 13.32 7.47 -21.59
C ILE A 351 14.49 6.89 -22.39
N GLN A 352 14.74 5.59 -22.29
CA GLN A 352 15.80 4.91 -23.05
C GLN A 352 15.60 4.99 -24.57
N LYS A 353 14.35 4.94 -25.05
CA LYS A 353 14.03 5.06 -26.48
C LYS A 353 14.45 6.43 -27.03
N TYR A 354 14.27 7.50 -26.26
CA TYR A 354 14.50 8.88 -26.70
C TYR A 354 15.83 9.49 -26.21
N GLN A 355 16.63 8.77 -25.41
CA GLN A 355 17.86 9.29 -24.81
C GLN A 355 18.90 9.80 -25.83
N ASN A 356 18.87 9.27 -27.05
CA ASN A 356 19.77 9.64 -28.14
C ASN A 356 19.09 10.56 -29.17
N ASP A 357 17.84 10.96 -28.94
CA ASP A 357 17.15 11.90 -29.82
C ASP A 357 17.87 13.27 -29.78
N PRO A 358 18.24 13.85 -30.94
CA PRO A 358 19.00 15.09 -30.99
C PRO A 358 18.34 16.28 -30.27
N PHE A 359 17.02 16.24 -30.13
CA PHE A 359 16.21 17.28 -29.53
C PHE A 359 15.83 16.98 -28.08
N LEU A 360 15.57 15.71 -27.76
CA LEU A 360 15.03 15.31 -26.45
C LEU A 360 16.09 14.80 -25.46
N LYS A 361 17.33 14.54 -25.89
CA LYS A 361 18.39 13.94 -25.06
C LYS A 361 18.57 14.58 -23.67
N ASP A 362 18.54 15.91 -23.58
CA ASP A 362 18.81 16.64 -22.34
C ASP A 362 17.62 16.52 -21.38
N GLU A 363 16.40 16.57 -21.93
CA GLU A 363 15.17 16.30 -21.19
C GLU A 363 15.08 14.85 -20.71
N MET A 364 15.51 13.88 -21.54
CA MET A 364 15.55 12.47 -21.16
C MET A 364 16.53 12.23 -20.01
N LYS A 365 17.67 12.93 -19.99
CA LYS A 365 18.62 12.87 -18.87
C LYS A 365 17.99 13.42 -17.58
N ASN A 366 17.28 14.54 -17.66
CA ASN A 366 16.57 15.12 -16.52
C ASN A 366 15.45 14.19 -16.00
N LEU A 367 14.64 13.65 -16.91
CA LEU A 367 13.60 12.68 -16.59
C LEU A 367 14.15 11.42 -15.94
N LYS A 368 15.30 10.92 -16.41
CA LYS A 368 15.94 9.74 -15.82
C LYS A 368 16.28 9.97 -14.35
N LEU A 369 16.90 11.11 -14.03
CA LEU A 369 17.24 11.47 -12.66
C LEU A 369 15.98 11.52 -11.76
N LYS A 370 14.90 12.14 -12.24
CA LYS A 370 13.65 12.24 -11.47
C LYS A 370 12.94 10.90 -11.33
N LEU A 371 12.94 10.08 -12.38
CA LEU A 371 12.39 8.72 -12.32
C LEU A 371 13.15 7.85 -11.32
N ASP A 372 14.48 7.94 -11.30
CA ASP A 372 15.32 7.20 -10.36
C ASP A 372 15.03 7.63 -8.92
N LEU A 373 14.80 8.92 -8.66
CA LEU A 373 14.38 9.40 -7.34
C LEU A 373 13.02 8.81 -6.93
N VAL A 374 12.02 8.84 -7.82
CA VAL A 374 10.69 8.25 -7.56
C VAL A 374 10.82 6.75 -7.28
N ARG A 375 11.53 6.04 -8.15
CA ARG A 375 11.71 4.59 -8.05
C ARG A 375 12.45 4.18 -6.78
N ASN A 376 13.58 4.82 -6.48
CA ASN A 376 14.34 4.53 -5.27
C ASN A 376 13.53 4.86 -4.01
N SER A 377 12.79 5.97 -4.00
CA SER A 377 11.87 6.30 -2.90
C SER A 377 10.76 5.27 -2.78
N PHE A 378 10.24 4.75 -3.89
CA PHE A 378 9.18 3.74 -3.89
C PHE A 378 9.70 2.40 -3.39
N GLU A 379 10.79 1.89 -3.94
CA GLU A 379 11.40 0.60 -3.58
C GLU A 379 11.92 0.58 -2.14
N SER A 380 12.42 1.71 -1.62
CA SER A 380 12.81 1.82 -0.21
C SER A 380 11.64 1.92 0.76
N THR A 381 10.48 2.37 0.29
CA THR A 381 9.26 2.49 1.13
C THR A 381 8.40 1.24 1.05
N PHE A 382 8.34 0.60 -0.10
CA PHE A 382 7.45 -0.52 -0.38
C PHE A 382 8.23 -1.70 -0.94
N ASN A 383 8.11 -2.85 -0.26
CA ASN A 383 8.56 -4.13 -0.78
C ASN A 383 7.35 -5.01 -1.15
N PRO A 384 6.90 -5.03 -2.42
CA PRO A 384 5.67 -5.71 -2.83
C PRO A 384 5.65 -7.20 -2.51
N GLN A 385 6.81 -7.87 -2.60
CA GLN A 385 6.92 -9.31 -2.35
C GLN A 385 6.73 -9.63 -0.87
N GLU A 386 7.31 -8.82 0.02
CA GLU A 386 7.11 -8.93 1.47
C GLU A 386 5.66 -8.65 1.84
N TYR A 387 5.01 -7.67 1.21
CA TYR A 387 3.58 -7.40 1.44
C TYR A 387 2.71 -8.61 1.13
N ILE A 388 2.85 -9.20 -0.06
CA ILE A 388 2.03 -10.35 -0.48
C ILE A 388 2.31 -11.56 0.42
N LYS A 389 3.60 -11.85 0.68
CA LYS A 389 3.98 -12.97 1.56
C LYS A 389 3.44 -12.79 2.98
N ALA A 390 3.68 -11.64 3.60
CA ALA A 390 3.21 -11.35 4.95
C ALA A 390 1.69 -11.37 5.05
N SER A 391 0.97 -11.00 3.97
CA SER A 391 -0.49 -11.08 3.92
C SER A 391 -0.99 -12.53 3.88
N ASN A 392 -0.32 -13.41 3.14
CA ASN A 392 -0.70 -14.82 3.06
C ASN A 392 -0.39 -15.57 4.37
N GLU A 393 0.65 -15.15 5.09
CA GLU A 393 1.08 -15.70 6.38
C GLU A 393 0.48 -14.94 7.58
N MET A 394 -0.46 -14.02 7.33
CA MET A 394 -0.93 -13.05 8.32
C MET A 394 -1.70 -13.67 9.49
N TYR A 395 -2.43 -14.75 9.21
CA TYR A 395 -3.28 -15.43 10.19
C TYR A 395 -2.84 -16.85 10.42
N ILE A 396 -3.08 -17.28 11.65
CA ILE A 396 -2.92 -18.65 12.07
C ILE A 396 -4.05 -19.46 11.43
N VAL A 397 -3.66 -20.55 10.79
CA VAL A 397 -4.58 -21.59 10.33
C VAL A 397 -4.52 -22.72 11.36
N GLU A 398 -5.68 -23.16 11.86
CA GLU A 398 -5.80 -24.33 12.75
C GLU A 398 -5.50 -25.64 12.02
#